data_AF-A0A2J6SDG0-F1
#
_entry.id   AF-A0A2J6SDG0-F1
#
_cell.length_a   1.000
_cell.length_b   1.000
_cell.length_c   1.000
_cell.angle_alpha   90.00
_cell.angle_beta   90.00
_cell.angle_gamma   90.00
#
_symmetry.space_group_name_H-M   'P 1'
#
loop_
_entity.id
_entity.type
_entity.pdbx_description
1 polymer ?
#
loop_
_entity_poly.entity_id
_entity_poly.type
_entity_poly.pdbx_seq_one_letter_code
_entity_poly.pdbx_strand_id
1 'polypeptide(L)'
;MAPQTFHPFSHLAPELQELIWLHAISSIGPRVVELSDGFWTTLQPSDDPQAIVSAGGQVVNTTDAGLQKWEWQFTSPCFIPPPLHTCSLSRELALRRWRLAFGTNEEGETRGQAKIFFDFEKDVIWIGKKLPAFRHFMDASGSTETRGLEKLAIGFDEQVRARGFRSGADLALFLMNRFPLLEEIILIGSERKGGSEGD
;
A
#
# COMPACT_ATOMS: atom_id res chain seq x y z
N MET A 1 -3.45 -4.55 32.03
CA MET A 1 -2.24 -3.70 32.09
C MET A 1 -2.47 -2.52 31.18
N ALA A 2 -2.40 -1.28 31.69
CA ALA A 2 -2.49 -0.10 30.84
C ALA A 2 -1.23 -0.01 29.95
N PRO A 3 -1.34 0.42 28.68
CA PRO A 3 -0.19 0.59 27.81
C PRO A 3 0.74 1.66 28.40
N GLN A 4 1.98 1.29 28.71
CA GLN A 4 3.00 2.22 29.16
C GLN A 4 3.40 3.10 27.97
N THR A 5 3.04 4.38 27.99
CA THR A 5 3.50 5.34 26.99
C THR A 5 4.96 5.68 27.26
N PHE A 6 5.83 5.34 26.30
CA PHE A 6 7.22 5.77 26.30
C PHE A 6 7.30 7.28 26.06
N HIS A 7 7.97 8.02 26.95
CA HIS A 7 8.17 9.48 26.88
C HIS A 7 9.65 9.81 26.66
N PRO A 8 10.16 9.69 25.43
CA PRO A 8 11.54 10.03 25.12
C PRO A 8 11.79 11.53 25.36
N PHE A 9 12.97 11.87 25.88
CA PHE A 9 13.40 13.24 26.15
C PHE A 9 12.55 14.02 27.17
N SER A 10 12.00 13.33 28.19
CA SER A 10 11.14 13.93 29.22
C SER A 10 11.73 15.12 29.99
N HIS A 11 13.06 15.29 29.96
CA HIS A 11 13.76 16.40 30.59
C HIS A 11 13.92 17.65 29.69
N LEU A 12 13.53 17.56 28.41
CA LEU A 12 13.57 18.69 27.48
C LEU A 12 12.24 19.44 27.46
N ALA A 13 12.28 20.73 27.12
CA ALA A 13 11.08 21.50 26.83
C ALA A 13 10.31 20.88 25.63
N PRO A 14 8.97 20.92 25.61
CA PRO A 14 8.16 20.30 24.56
C PRO A 14 8.58 20.72 23.14
N GLU A 15 8.94 21.98 22.95
CA GLU A 15 9.37 22.54 21.67
C GLU A 15 10.65 21.86 21.15
N LEU A 16 11.59 21.56 22.04
CA LEU A 16 12.82 20.84 21.68
C LEU A 16 12.53 19.37 21.35
N GLN A 17 11.59 18.74 22.08
CA GLN A 17 11.16 17.37 21.77
C GLN A 17 10.54 17.29 20.38
N GLU A 18 9.68 18.25 20.02
CA GLU A 18 9.09 18.36 18.69
C GLU A 18 10.14 18.55 17.60
N LEU A 19 11.09 19.47 17.80
CA LEU A 19 12.17 19.72 16.83
C LEU A 19 13.03 18.47 16.57
N ILE A 20 13.35 17.70 17.60
CA ILE A 20 14.07 16.43 17.46
C ILE A 20 13.28 15.46 16.56
N TRP A 21 11.97 15.32 16.79
CA TRP A 21 11.13 14.43 16.00
C TRP A 21 10.93 14.91 14.57
N LEU A 22 10.72 16.21 14.35
CA LEU A 22 10.64 16.79 13.01
C LEU A 22 11.95 16.57 12.24
N HIS A 23 13.09 16.69 12.92
CA HIS A 23 14.39 16.39 12.32
C HIS A 23 14.52 14.90 11.98
N ALA A 24 14.18 14.01 12.91
CA ALA A 24 14.21 12.56 12.68
C ALA A 24 13.25 12.11 11.57
N ILE A 25 12.09 12.75 11.46
CA ILE A 25 11.13 12.51 10.39
C ILE A 25 11.72 12.98 9.06
N SER A 26 12.22 14.22 8.98
CA SER A 26 12.74 14.81 7.74
C SER A 26 13.96 14.08 7.18
N SER A 27 14.78 13.47 8.04
CA SER A 27 15.97 12.69 7.65
C SER A 27 15.66 11.32 7.04
N ILE A 28 14.44 10.81 7.18
CA ILE A 28 14.02 9.59 6.46
C ILE A 28 13.88 9.92 4.97
N GLY A 29 14.76 9.28 4.19
CA GLY A 29 14.81 9.38 2.73
C GLY A 29 13.58 8.77 2.04
N PRO A 30 13.46 8.97 0.72
CA PRO A 30 12.37 8.40 -0.08
C PRO A 30 12.40 6.88 -0.05
N ARG A 31 11.23 6.23 -0.01
CA ARG A 31 11.11 4.77 -0.05
C ARG A 31 10.39 4.34 -1.32
N VAL A 32 10.78 3.16 -1.82
CA VAL A 32 10.03 2.49 -2.87
C VAL A 32 9.00 1.57 -2.20
N VAL A 33 7.73 1.85 -2.43
CA VAL A 33 6.61 1.08 -1.89
C VAL A 33 6.11 0.15 -2.99
N GLU A 34 6.55 -1.09 -2.95
CA GLU A 34 6.04 -2.14 -3.84
C GLU A 34 4.61 -2.49 -3.42
N LEU A 35 3.67 -2.38 -4.35
CA LEU A 35 2.31 -2.87 -4.13
C LEU A 35 2.21 -4.32 -4.59
N SER A 36 1.79 -5.18 -3.67
CA SER A 36 1.44 -6.58 -3.91
C SER A 36 -0.07 -6.73 -3.86
N ASP A 37 -0.64 -7.39 -4.86
CA ASP A 37 -2.06 -7.71 -4.92
C ASP A 37 -2.35 -9.04 -4.20
N GLY A 38 -3.37 -9.05 -3.34
CA GLY A 38 -3.88 -10.24 -2.68
C GLY A 38 -5.38 -10.40 -2.94
N PHE A 39 -5.79 -11.62 -3.29
CA PHE A 39 -7.20 -12.01 -3.29
C PHE A 39 -7.58 -12.49 -1.89
N TRP A 40 -8.55 -11.83 -1.27
CA TRP A 40 -9.12 -12.29 -0.02
C TRP A 40 -10.63 -12.45 -0.17
N THR A 41 -11.15 -13.55 0.38
CA THR A 41 -12.58 -13.79 0.47
C THR A 41 -13.03 -13.34 1.86
N THR A 42 -13.81 -12.26 1.93
CA THR A 42 -14.50 -11.91 3.17
C THR A 42 -15.78 -12.73 3.20
N LEU A 43 -15.84 -13.74 4.09
CA LEU A 43 -17.08 -14.41 4.40
C LEU A 43 -17.94 -13.43 5.22
N GLN A 44 -19.05 -12.96 4.66
CA GLN A 44 -20.01 -12.19 5.44
C GLN A 44 -20.66 -13.12 6.49
N PRO A 45 -20.73 -12.70 7.77
CA PRO A 45 -21.49 -13.43 8.77
C PRO A 45 -22.96 -13.51 8.34
N SER A 46 -23.54 -14.71 8.38
CA SER A 46 -24.99 -14.89 8.26
C SER A 46 -25.66 -14.27 9.50
N ASP A 47 -26.81 -13.62 9.32
CA ASP A 47 -27.64 -13.08 10.41
C ASP A 47 -28.32 -14.18 11.26
N ASP A 48 -28.08 -15.47 10.97
CA ASP A 48 -28.71 -16.60 11.66
C ASP A 48 -27.74 -17.27 12.67
N PRO A 49 -27.95 -17.09 13.99
CA PRO A 49 -26.98 -17.50 15.01
C PRO A 49 -27.24 -18.93 15.48
N GLN A 50 -27.13 -19.95 14.62
CA GLN A 50 -27.12 -21.35 15.10
C GLN A 50 -26.21 -22.28 14.31
N ALA A 51 -25.05 -22.58 14.90
CA ALA A 51 -24.58 -23.94 15.21
C ALA A 51 -23.04 -23.93 15.38
N ILE A 52 -22.57 -23.93 16.63
CA ILE A 52 -21.17 -24.24 16.93
C ILE A 52 -21.08 -25.75 17.18
N VAL A 53 -20.46 -26.50 16.28
CA VAL A 53 -20.00 -27.87 16.59
C VAL A 53 -18.50 -27.81 16.89
N SER A 54 -18.16 -28.14 18.13
CA SER A 54 -16.79 -28.23 18.61
C SER A 54 -16.18 -29.58 18.22
N ALA A 55 -15.31 -29.61 17.21
CA ALA A 55 -14.23 -30.60 17.08
C ALA A 55 -13.24 -30.19 15.98
N GLY A 56 -11.98 -29.92 16.37
CA GLY A 56 -10.78 -30.13 15.57
C GLY A 56 -10.74 -29.59 14.14
N GLY A 57 -10.45 -28.30 13.97
CA GLY A 57 -9.43 -27.86 13.01
C GLY A 57 -9.66 -28.06 11.51
N GLN A 58 -10.86 -27.82 10.98
CA GLN A 58 -11.06 -27.21 9.65
C GLN A 58 -12.55 -26.92 9.48
N VAL A 59 -12.94 -25.65 9.53
CA VAL A 59 -14.33 -25.25 9.29
C VAL A 59 -14.52 -25.13 7.77
N VAL A 60 -14.96 -26.22 7.15
CA VAL A 60 -15.61 -26.16 5.84
C VAL A 60 -17.11 -26.11 6.12
N ASN A 61 -17.68 -24.90 6.10
CA ASN A 61 -19.12 -24.75 6.16
C ASN A 61 -19.69 -24.98 4.76
N THR A 62 -20.42 -26.07 4.59
CA THR A 62 -21.33 -26.28 3.47
C THR A 62 -22.55 -25.37 3.60
N THR A 63 -22.79 -24.62 2.52
CA THR A 63 -24.07 -24.11 2.01
C THR A 63 -24.93 -23.25 2.95
N ASP A 64 -24.80 -21.94 2.79
CA ASP A 64 -25.81 -21.15 2.07
C ASP A 64 -25.07 -20.14 1.18
N ALA A 65 -25.69 -19.72 0.07
CA ALA A 65 -25.11 -18.81 -0.91
C ALA A 65 -24.96 -17.38 -0.34
N GLY A 66 -24.13 -17.21 0.69
CA GLY A 66 -23.64 -15.91 1.09
C GLY A 66 -22.88 -15.31 -0.09
N LEU A 67 -23.24 -14.07 -0.46
CA LEU A 67 -22.56 -13.31 -1.49
C LEU A 67 -21.06 -13.24 -1.15
N GLN A 68 -20.25 -14.07 -1.80
CA GLN A 68 -18.80 -13.95 -1.74
C GLN A 68 -18.45 -12.61 -2.36
N LYS A 69 -18.16 -11.63 -1.51
CA LYS A 69 -17.65 -10.34 -1.95
C LYS A 69 -16.15 -10.48 -2.09
N TRP A 70 -15.69 -10.43 -3.33
CA TRP A 70 -14.26 -10.42 -3.65
C TRP A 70 -13.77 -8.99 -3.55
N GLU A 71 -12.92 -8.72 -2.57
CA GLU A 71 -12.29 -7.41 -2.40
C GLU A 71 -10.79 -7.52 -2.65
N TRP A 72 -10.29 -6.59 -3.46
CA TRP A 72 -8.87 -6.44 -3.72
C TRP A 72 -8.22 -5.73 -2.54
N GLN A 73 -7.21 -6.33 -1.93
CA GLN A 73 -6.39 -5.64 -0.93
C GLN A 73 -4.97 -5.50 -1.46
N PHE A 74 -4.42 -4.28 -1.38
CA PHE A 74 -2.99 -4.08 -1.61
C PHE A 74 -2.25 -4.24 -0.30
N THR A 75 -1.15 -4.98 -0.35
CA THR A 75 -0.18 -5.08 0.72
C THR A 75 1.15 -4.55 0.23
N SER A 76 2.03 -4.19 1.16
CA SER A 76 3.41 -3.87 0.81
C SER A 76 4.34 -4.52 1.83
N PRO A 77 5.48 -5.11 1.39
CA PRO A 77 6.54 -5.52 2.31
C PRO A 77 7.30 -4.32 2.89
N CYS A 78 6.99 -3.08 2.45
CA CYS A 78 7.65 -1.88 2.93
C CYS A 78 7.47 -1.70 4.44
N PHE A 79 8.58 -1.51 5.15
CA PHE A 79 8.57 -1.32 6.59
C PHE A 79 7.82 -0.06 6.99
N ILE A 80 7.07 -0.16 8.09
CA ILE A 80 6.45 1.01 8.72
C ILE A 80 7.56 1.94 9.24
N PRO A 81 7.56 3.23 8.88
CA PRO A 81 8.54 4.19 9.37
C PRO A 81 8.66 4.15 10.90
N PRO A 82 9.90 4.09 11.46
CA PRO A 82 10.12 4.07 12.91
C PRO A 82 9.36 5.16 13.68
N PRO A 83 9.27 6.43 13.18
CA PRO A 83 8.53 7.47 13.87
C PRO A 83 7.05 7.17 14.12
N LEU A 84 6.40 6.34 13.31
CA LEU A 84 4.97 6.01 13.47
C LEU A 84 4.70 5.04 14.63
N HIS A 85 5.70 4.34 15.14
CA HIS A 85 5.52 3.34 16.18
C HIS A 85 6.46 3.47 17.38
N THR A 86 7.23 4.57 17.47
CA THR A 86 8.14 4.83 18.59
C THR A 86 7.42 5.35 19.84
N CYS A 87 6.72 6.49 19.75
CA CYS A 87 5.94 7.08 20.85
C CYS A 87 4.75 7.87 20.31
N SER A 88 3.87 8.36 21.20
CA SER A 88 2.67 9.12 20.81
C SER A 88 3.00 10.42 20.07
N LEU A 89 3.94 11.22 20.61
CA LEU A 89 4.36 12.49 19.99
C LEU A 89 4.96 12.27 18.60
N SER A 90 5.92 11.34 18.50
CA SER A 90 6.53 10.96 17.23
C SER A 90 5.49 10.49 16.21
N ARG A 91 4.52 9.66 16.63
CA ARG A 91 3.45 9.17 15.77
C ARG A 91 2.58 10.31 15.28
N GLU A 92 2.17 11.22 16.15
CA GLU A 92 1.35 12.38 15.78
C GLU A 92 2.02 13.22 14.69
N LEU A 93 3.31 13.54 14.89
CA LEU A 93 4.09 14.31 13.92
C LEU A 93 4.30 13.54 12.62
N ALA A 94 4.61 12.24 12.71
CA ALA A 94 4.83 11.38 11.55
C ALA A 94 3.57 11.21 10.69
N LEU A 95 2.38 11.15 11.31
CA LEU A 95 1.09 11.05 10.59
C LEU A 95 0.73 12.30 9.77
N ARG A 96 1.39 13.44 10.02
CA ARG A 96 1.27 14.64 9.16
C ARG A 96 1.94 14.42 7.80
N ARG A 97 2.89 13.48 7.71
CA ARG A 97 3.68 13.18 6.51
C ARG A 97 3.29 11.84 5.89
N TRP A 98 3.31 10.76 6.68
CA TRP A 98 2.90 9.43 6.21
C TRP A 98 1.44 9.18 6.51
N ARG A 99 0.65 9.04 5.45
CA ARG A 99 -0.78 8.79 5.52
C ARG A 99 -1.06 7.32 5.27
N LEU A 100 -2.11 6.79 5.90
CA LEU A 100 -2.62 5.48 5.55
C LEU A 100 -3.24 5.57 4.15
N ALA A 101 -2.72 4.82 3.20
CA ALA A 101 -3.14 4.81 1.80
C ALA A 101 -3.18 3.38 1.26
N PHE A 102 -3.84 3.18 0.11
CA PHE A 102 -3.84 1.93 -0.67
C PHE A 102 -4.39 0.69 0.07
N GLY A 103 -5.08 0.88 1.20
CA GLY A 103 -5.84 -0.16 1.89
C GLY A 103 -7.32 0.04 1.60
N THR A 104 -7.94 -0.86 0.84
CA THR A 104 -9.37 -0.75 0.51
C THR A 104 -10.21 -0.75 1.78
N ASN A 105 -10.84 0.39 2.05
CA ASN A 105 -11.93 0.55 3.00
C ASN A 105 -13.22 0.65 2.20
N GLU A 106 -13.93 -0.47 2.01
CA GLU A 106 -15.38 -0.39 2.00
C GLU A 106 -15.83 -0.69 3.43
N GLU A 107 -16.57 0.28 3.98
CA GLU A 107 -17.29 0.29 5.25
C GLU A 107 -17.29 -1.02 6.04
N GLY A 108 -16.64 -1.01 7.21
CA GLY A 108 -16.81 -2.05 8.22
C GLY A 108 -15.50 -2.69 8.64
N GLU A 109 -15.07 -2.31 9.84
CA GLU A 109 -14.13 -2.92 10.79
C GLU A 109 -13.70 -4.39 10.58
N THR A 110 -13.16 -4.75 9.42
CA THR A 110 -12.54 -6.05 9.21
C THR A 110 -11.08 -5.95 9.61
N ARG A 111 -10.81 -6.37 10.85
CA ARG A 111 -9.49 -6.57 11.44
C ARG A 111 -8.61 -7.40 10.49
N GLY A 112 -7.77 -6.74 9.71
CA GLY A 112 -6.81 -7.42 8.83
C GLY A 112 -6.28 -6.61 7.65
N GLN A 113 -6.88 -5.46 7.32
CA GLN A 113 -6.45 -4.64 6.19
C GLN A 113 -4.98 -4.22 6.31
N ALA A 114 -4.24 -4.43 5.24
CA ALA A 114 -2.84 -4.04 5.15
C ALA A 114 -2.72 -2.51 5.33
N LYS A 115 -1.91 -2.10 6.31
CA LYS A 115 -1.67 -0.69 6.59
C LYS A 115 -0.46 -0.21 5.80
N ILE A 116 -0.70 0.36 4.63
CA ILE A 116 0.38 0.99 3.85
C ILE A 116 0.45 2.46 4.26
N PHE A 117 1.52 2.81 4.98
CA PHE A 117 1.83 4.20 5.32
C PHE A 117 2.69 4.80 4.20
N PHE A 118 2.14 5.79 3.51
CA PHE A 118 2.71 6.38 2.31
C PHE A 118 2.90 7.90 2.46
N ASP A 119 4.06 8.39 2.05
CA ASP A 119 4.39 9.80 1.95
C ASP A 119 4.26 10.23 0.48
N PHE A 120 3.21 10.99 0.17
CA PHE A 120 2.86 11.35 -1.20
C PHE A 120 3.90 12.25 -1.91
N GLU A 121 4.72 12.96 -1.14
CA GLU A 121 5.72 13.89 -1.69
C GLU A 121 7.05 13.17 -2.00
N LYS A 122 7.41 12.17 -1.19
CA LYS A 122 8.75 11.53 -1.27
C LYS A 122 8.74 10.06 -1.62
N ASP A 123 7.74 9.29 -1.20
CA ASP A 123 7.71 7.87 -1.52
C ASP A 123 7.35 7.67 -2.99
N VAL A 124 7.85 6.57 -3.55
CA VAL A 124 7.58 6.17 -4.93
C VAL A 124 6.76 4.89 -4.89
N ILE A 125 5.60 4.88 -5.53
CA ILE A 125 4.87 3.63 -5.74
C ILE A 125 5.58 2.83 -6.80
N TRP A 126 5.87 1.57 -6.53
CA TRP A 126 6.31 0.63 -7.54
C TRP A 126 5.23 -0.40 -7.80
N ILE A 127 4.78 -0.46 -9.06
CA ILE A 127 3.86 -1.49 -9.53
C ILE A 127 4.67 -2.51 -10.32
N GLY A 128 4.85 -3.68 -9.70
CA GLY A 128 5.70 -4.76 -10.18
C GLY A 128 5.22 -5.43 -11.48
N LYS A 129 5.88 -6.54 -11.83
CA LYS A 129 5.77 -7.25 -13.12
C LYS A 129 4.38 -7.84 -13.45
N LYS A 130 3.43 -7.80 -12.52
CA LYS A 130 2.09 -8.38 -12.69
C LYS A 130 1.08 -7.29 -13.07
N LEU A 131 0.65 -7.29 -14.32
CA LEU A 131 -0.38 -6.39 -14.85
C LEU A 131 -1.75 -6.42 -14.17
N PRO A 132 -2.24 -7.55 -13.63
CA PRO A 132 -3.45 -7.55 -12.83
C PRO A 132 -3.36 -6.52 -11.70
N ALA A 133 -2.23 -6.48 -10.99
CA ALA A 133 -1.98 -5.51 -9.92
C ALA A 133 -2.09 -4.06 -10.42
N PHE A 134 -1.59 -3.72 -11.60
CA PHE A 134 -1.71 -2.36 -12.15
C PHE A 134 -3.16 -1.98 -12.48
N ARG A 135 -3.92 -2.85 -13.14
CA ARG A 135 -5.33 -2.58 -13.43
C ARG A 135 -6.15 -2.47 -12.14
N HIS A 136 -5.97 -3.42 -11.23
CA HIS A 136 -6.72 -3.40 -9.98
C HIS A 136 -6.33 -2.19 -9.15
N PHE A 137 -5.06 -1.79 -9.13
CA PHE A 137 -4.64 -0.55 -8.50
C PHE A 137 -5.40 0.65 -9.06
N MET A 138 -5.53 0.74 -10.37
CA MET A 138 -6.24 1.83 -11.03
C MET A 138 -7.75 1.84 -10.74
N ASP A 139 -8.35 0.66 -10.61
CA ASP A 139 -9.78 0.46 -10.38
C ASP A 139 -10.14 0.62 -8.89
N ALA A 140 -9.25 0.22 -7.97
CA ALA A 140 -9.48 0.18 -6.54
C ALA A 140 -8.94 1.39 -5.77
N SER A 141 -7.93 2.10 -6.30
CA SER A 141 -7.43 3.32 -5.64
C SER A 141 -8.49 4.42 -5.73
N GLY A 142 -8.84 4.99 -4.58
CA GLY A 142 -9.77 6.10 -4.52
C GLY A 142 -9.24 7.33 -5.27
N SER A 143 -10.14 8.18 -5.77
CA SER A 143 -9.77 9.39 -6.52
C SER A 143 -8.81 10.29 -5.75
N THR A 144 -8.89 10.31 -4.42
CA THR A 144 -8.01 11.08 -3.54
C THR A 144 -6.56 10.59 -3.59
N GLU A 145 -6.33 9.28 -3.52
CA GLU A 145 -4.98 8.71 -3.50
C GLU A 145 -4.31 8.84 -4.87
N THR A 146 -5.07 8.58 -5.93
CA THR A 146 -4.57 8.77 -7.31
C THR A 146 -4.29 10.23 -7.63
N ARG A 147 -5.02 11.16 -7.00
CA ARG A 147 -4.80 12.61 -7.21
C ARG A 147 -3.56 13.13 -6.53
N GLY A 148 -3.18 12.56 -5.37
CA GLY A 148 -2.01 12.98 -4.62
C GLY A 148 -0.70 12.34 -5.07
N LEU A 149 -0.73 11.41 -6.02
CA LEU A 149 0.46 10.66 -6.41
C LEU A 149 1.38 11.50 -7.32
N GLU A 150 2.58 11.80 -6.83
CA GLU A 150 3.58 12.59 -7.56
C GLU A 150 4.62 11.73 -8.28
N LYS A 151 4.91 10.53 -7.77
CA LYS A 151 5.97 9.66 -8.29
C LYS A 151 5.52 8.22 -8.46
N LEU A 152 5.78 7.66 -9.64
CA LEU A 152 5.39 6.30 -9.98
C LEU A 152 6.52 5.57 -10.71
N ALA A 153 6.86 4.38 -10.23
CA ALA A 153 7.77 3.46 -10.88
C ALA A 153 6.99 2.30 -11.51
N ILE A 154 7.28 2.01 -12.78
CA ILE A 154 6.61 0.97 -13.57
C ILE A 154 7.62 0.09 -14.31
N GLY A 155 7.35 -1.23 -14.34
CA GLY A 155 8.07 -2.17 -15.21
C GLY A 155 7.68 -1.96 -16.68
N PHE A 156 8.49 -1.23 -17.44
CA PHE A 156 8.08 -0.73 -18.76
C PHE A 156 7.78 -1.85 -19.76
N ASP A 157 8.67 -2.83 -19.86
CA ASP A 157 8.57 -3.92 -20.82
C ASP A 157 7.33 -4.79 -20.58
N GLU A 158 7.00 -5.01 -19.32
CA GLU A 158 5.82 -5.75 -18.90
C GLU A 158 4.53 -4.97 -19.17
N GLN A 159 4.53 -3.66 -18.89
CA GLN A 159 3.33 -2.82 -19.02
C GLN A 159 2.95 -2.54 -20.49
N VAL A 160 3.93 -2.25 -21.36
CA VAL A 160 3.66 -2.00 -22.78
C VAL A 160 3.07 -3.24 -23.47
N ARG A 161 3.61 -4.43 -23.19
CA ARG A 161 3.21 -5.67 -23.87
C ARG A 161 1.78 -6.11 -23.60
N ALA A 162 1.26 -5.87 -22.40
CA ALA A 162 -0.01 -6.48 -22.00
C ALA A 162 -1.23 -5.55 -22.06
N ARG A 163 -1.03 -4.23 -22.16
CA ARG A 163 -2.13 -3.27 -22.39
C ARG A 163 -2.28 -2.88 -23.85
N GLY A 164 -1.45 -3.43 -24.75
CA GLY A 164 -1.47 -3.07 -26.17
C GLY A 164 -1.10 -1.60 -26.40
N PHE A 165 -0.35 -0.99 -25.48
CA PHE A 165 0.23 0.33 -25.73
C PHE A 165 1.17 0.21 -26.94
N ARG A 166 1.04 1.11 -27.90
CA ARG A 166 1.85 1.05 -29.13
C ARG A 166 3.23 1.62 -28.90
N SER A 167 3.37 2.48 -27.89
CA SER A 167 4.61 3.14 -27.52
C SER A 167 4.65 3.49 -26.04
N GLY A 168 5.84 3.87 -25.55
CA GLY A 168 5.97 4.46 -24.22
C GLY A 168 5.28 5.82 -24.08
N ALA A 169 5.10 6.55 -25.18
CA ALA A 169 4.36 7.82 -25.18
C ALA A 169 2.87 7.59 -24.88
N ASP A 170 2.27 6.52 -25.41
CA ASP A 170 0.87 6.18 -25.13
C ASP A 170 0.66 5.86 -23.65
N LEU A 171 1.61 5.12 -23.06
CA LEU A 171 1.60 4.78 -21.64
C LEU A 171 1.79 6.04 -20.78
N ALA A 172 2.74 6.91 -21.12
CA ALA A 172 2.97 8.16 -20.42
C ALA A 172 1.74 9.08 -20.47
N LEU A 173 1.11 9.24 -21.64
CA LEU A 173 -0.11 10.02 -21.79
C LEU A 173 -1.26 9.46 -20.95
N PHE A 174 -1.42 8.13 -20.95
CA PHE A 174 -2.41 7.45 -20.11
C PHE A 174 -2.18 7.73 -18.62
N LEU A 175 -0.93 7.62 -18.16
CA LEU A 175 -0.57 7.87 -16.76
C LEU A 175 -0.79 9.33 -16.37
N MET A 176 -0.30 10.29 -17.15
CA MET A 176 -0.49 11.71 -16.88
C MET A 176 -1.98 12.12 -16.84
N ASN A 177 -2.82 11.53 -17.68
CA ASN A 177 -4.26 11.77 -17.64
C ASN A 177 -4.93 11.21 -16.38
N ARG A 178 -4.42 10.09 -15.85
CA ARG A 178 -4.98 9.48 -14.64
C ARG A 178 -4.49 10.16 -13.36
N PHE A 179 -3.20 10.49 -13.32
CA PHE A 179 -2.51 11.01 -12.15
C PHE A 179 -2.14 12.47 -12.41
N PRO A 180 -3.03 13.43 -12.09
CA PRO A 180 -2.87 14.82 -12.52
C PRO A 180 -1.70 15.55 -11.85
N LEU A 181 -1.19 15.04 -10.72
CA LEU A 181 -0.03 15.56 -10.02
C LEU A 181 1.24 14.73 -10.28
N LEU A 182 1.21 13.76 -11.20
CA LEU A 182 2.37 12.92 -11.47
C LEU A 182 3.48 13.73 -12.14
N GLU A 183 4.56 13.95 -11.40
CA GLU A 183 5.73 14.70 -11.85
C GLU A 183 6.80 13.78 -12.43
N GLU A 184 6.92 12.55 -11.91
CA GLU A 184 8.00 11.64 -12.26
C GLU A 184 7.49 10.22 -12.56
N ILE A 185 7.87 9.70 -13.74
CA ILE A 185 7.65 8.32 -14.16
C ILE A 185 9.00 7.62 -14.27
N ILE A 186 9.26 6.67 -13.37
CA ILE A 186 10.49 5.88 -13.35
C ILE A 186 10.24 4.58 -14.11
N LEU A 187 10.94 4.42 -15.24
CA LEU A 187 10.87 3.21 -16.05
C LEU A 187 11.90 2.19 -15.57
N ILE A 188 11.41 1.06 -15.05
CA ILE A 188 12.26 -0.07 -14.67
C ILE A 188 12.26 -1.04 -15.86
N GLY A 189 13.38 -1.14 -16.57
CA GLY A 189 13.58 -2.16 -17.59
C GLY A 189 13.87 -3.50 -16.92
N SER A 190 13.33 -4.60 -17.48
CA SER A 190 13.86 -5.92 -17.13
C SER A 190 15.18 -6.05 -17.86
N GLU A 191 16.31 -6.15 -17.14
CA GLU A 191 17.53 -6.65 -17.76
C GLU A 191 17.15 -7.95 -18.48
N ARG A 192 17.24 -7.94 -19.81
CA ARG A 192 17.26 -9.20 -20.56
C ARG A 192 18.50 -9.88 -19.99
N LYS A 193 18.34 -10.99 -19.27
CA LYS A 193 19.44 -11.93 -19.11
C LYS A 193 19.91 -12.22 -20.52
N GLY A 194 21.03 -11.61 -20.90
CA GLY A 194 21.69 -11.87 -22.16
C GLY A 194 21.99 -13.35 -22.17
N GLY A 195 21.21 -14.10 -22.93
CA GLY A 195 21.62 -15.42 -23.37
C GLY A 195 22.76 -15.22 -24.36
N SER A 196 23.97 -15.03 -23.84
CA SER A 196 25.21 -15.43 -24.51
C SER A 196 25.44 -16.88 -24.08
N GLU A 197 25.22 -17.83 -24.99
CA GLU A 197 26.24 -18.53 -25.79
C GLU A 197 26.56 -19.90 -25.18
N GLY A 198 26.36 -20.96 -25.96
CA GLY A 198 26.76 -22.33 -25.61
C GLY A 198 25.96 -23.41 -26.32
N ASP A 199 25.98 -23.42 -27.66
CA ASP A 199 26.38 -24.55 -28.53
C ASP A 199 26.02 -24.28 -30.01
#